data_AF-A0A0S7ZW19-F1
#
_entry.id   AF-A0A0S7ZW19-F1
#
_cell.length_a   1.000
_cell.length_b   1.000
_cell.length_c   1.000
_cell.angle_alpha   90.00
_cell.angle_beta   90.00
_cell.angle_gamma   90.00
#
_symmetry.space_group_name_H-M   'P 1'
#
loop_
_entity.id
_entity.type
_entity.pdbx_description
1 polymer ?
#
loop_
_entity_poly.entity_id
_entity_poly.type
_entity_poly.pdbx_seq_one_letter_code
_entity_poly.pdbx_strand_id
1 'polypeptide(L)'
;KLKTENGNDLVETFYYYGMLVDEKEPLGPAVIAFTSTKIKVYRRFNTRINTFMLKTPDGRKIRPPMFSHVMRISSMPEENNKGKFFNFKLESANTSLADSMVTPDDPRFQAAAEIYELINSGVARAAYETATHEPADSDGDDPF
;
A
#
# COMPACT_ATOMS: atom_id res chain seq x y z
N LYS A 1 -19.76 13.36 1.42
CA LYS A 1 -18.49 13.54 0.67
C LYS A 1 -17.82 14.77 1.24
N LEU A 2 -16.54 14.70 1.59
CA LEU A 2 -15.81 15.85 2.08
C LEU A 2 -15.47 16.73 0.88
N LYS A 3 -15.81 18.02 0.94
CA LYS A 3 -15.49 19.00 -0.09
C LYS A 3 -14.69 20.12 0.55
N THR A 4 -13.70 20.64 -0.17
CA THR A 4 -13.02 21.90 0.21
C THR A 4 -13.95 23.09 -0.06
N GLU A 5 -13.66 24.23 0.55
CA GLU A 5 -14.41 25.49 0.31
C GLU A 5 -14.39 25.90 -1.17
N ASN A 6 -13.32 25.53 -1.89
CA ASN A 6 -13.15 25.75 -3.34
C ASN A 6 -13.92 24.73 -4.21
N GLY A 7 -14.72 23.85 -3.61
CA GLY A 7 -15.55 22.88 -4.34
C GLY A 7 -14.85 21.56 -4.71
N ASN A 8 -13.55 21.40 -4.43
CA ASN A 8 -12.81 20.18 -4.73
C ASN A 8 -13.28 19.00 -3.87
N ASP A 9 -13.43 17.83 -4.49
CA ASP A 9 -13.76 16.58 -3.80
C ASP A 9 -12.53 16.02 -3.06
N LEU A 10 -12.66 15.83 -1.75
CA LEU A 10 -11.66 15.13 -0.94
C LEU A 10 -11.93 13.63 -0.97
N VAL A 11 -10.99 12.89 -1.54
CA VAL A 11 -11.02 11.43 -1.61
C VAL A 11 -10.09 10.86 -0.55
N GLU A 12 -10.68 10.17 0.43
CA GLU A 12 -9.90 9.41 1.42
C GLU A 12 -9.05 8.35 0.71
N THR A 13 -7.73 8.45 0.92
CA THR A 13 -6.74 7.58 0.29
C THR A 13 -5.77 7.07 1.34
N PHE A 14 -5.61 5.75 1.41
CA PHE A 14 -4.61 5.10 2.23
C PHE A 14 -3.45 4.62 1.35
N TYR A 15 -2.24 4.61 1.90
CA TYR A 15 -1.05 4.21 1.16
C TYR A 15 -0.33 3.07 1.87
N TYR A 16 0.12 2.09 1.10
CA TYR A 16 1.26 1.29 1.49
C TYR A 16 2.50 1.79 0.76
N TYR A 17 3.57 1.94 1.53
CA TYR A 17 4.90 2.14 1.03
C TYR A 17 5.70 0.89 1.36
N GLY A 18 6.51 0.40 0.43
CA GLY A 18 7.30 -0.79 0.66
C GLY A 18 8.36 -1.01 -0.40
N MET A 19 9.04 -2.14 -0.29
CA MET A 19 10.04 -2.60 -1.24
C MET A 19 9.40 -3.66 -2.15
N LEU A 20 9.45 -3.44 -3.47
CA LEU A 20 9.20 -4.49 -4.44
C LEU A 20 10.37 -5.46 -4.39
N VAL A 21 10.08 -6.75 -4.35
CA VAL A 21 11.10 -7.80 -4.21
C VAL A 21 10.81 -8.91 -5.21
N ASP A 22 11.88 -9.54 -5.69
CA ASP A 22 11.83 -10.86 -6.32
C ASP A 22 12.23 -11.94 -5.28
N GLU A 23 12.33 -13.20 -5.71
CA GLU A 23 12.59 -14.36 -4.85
C GLU A 23 13.72 -14.15 -3.83
N LYS A 24 14.77 -13.37 -4.17
CA LYS A 24 15.91 -13.11 -3.29
C LYS A 24 16.41 -11.67 -3.26
N GLU A 25 15.91 -10.80 -4.13
CA GLU A 25 16.51 -9.48 -4.34
C GLU A 25 15.48 -8.35 -4.23
N PRO A 26 15.84 -7.21 -3.60
CA PRO A 26 15.05 -6.00 -3.69
C PRO A 26 15.14 -5.40 -5.10
N LEU A 27 13.99 -5.04 -5.67
CA LEU A 27 13.89 -4.45 -7.02
C LEU A 27 13.74 -2.93 -6.97
N GLY A 28 13.05 -2.39 -5.97
CA GLY A 28 12.90 -0.95 -5.79
C GLY A 28 11.68 -0.52 -4.96
N PRO A 29 11.66 0.72 -4.47
CA PRO A 29 10.54 1.24 -3.69
C PRO A 29 9.25 1.27 -4.50
N ALA A 30 8.13 0.97 -3.85
CA ALA A 30 6.80 1.01 -4.45
C ALA A 30 5.78 1.67 -3.51
N VAL A 31 4.80 2.34 -4.11
CA VAL A 31 3.67 2.95 -3.41
C VAL A 31 2.37 2.44 -4.00
N ILE A 32 1.46 2.00 -3.13
CA ILE A 32 0.14 1.49 -3.53
C ILE A 32 -0.93 2.29 -2.84
N ALA A 33 -1.78 2.94 -3.63
CA ALA A 33 -2.90 3.75 -3.17
C ALA A 33 -4.20 2.92 -3.08
N PHE A 34 -4.89 3.02 -1.95
CA PHE A 34 -6.16 2.35 -1.66
C PHE A 34 -7.25 3.40 -1.48
N THR A 35 -8.20 3.42 -2.42
CA THR A 35 -9.36 4.33 -2.41
C THR A 35 -10.67 3.55 -2.45
N SER A 36 -11.74 4.14 -1.90
CA SER A 36 -13.11 3.58 -1.98
C SER A 36 -13.19 2.11 -1.50
N THR A 37 -13.60 1.16 -2.35
CA THR A 37 -13.73 -0.26 -2.02
C THR A 37 -12.40 -0.93 -1.63
N LYS A 38 -11.27 -0.39 -2.11
CA LYS A 38 -9.93 -0.88 -1.78
C LYS A 38 -9.57 -0.60 -0.31
N ILE A 39 -10.19 0.39 0.33
CA ILE A 39 -9.98 0.71 1.76
C ILE A 39 -10.37 -0.47 2.65
N LYS A 40 -11.40 -1.24 2.27
CA LYS A 40 -11.78 -2.45 3.01
C LYS A 40 -10.66 -3.50 2.99
N VAL A 41 -9.98 -3.64 1.85
CA VAL A 41 -8.84 -4.55 1.70
C VAL A 41 -7.67 -4.06 2.56
N TYR A 42 -7.36 -2.77 2.51
CA TYR A 42 -6.34 -2.13 3.35
C TYR A 42 -6.57 -2.41 4.83
N ARG A 43 -7.78 -2.14 5.34
CA ARG A 43 -8.14 -2.37 6.75
C ARG A 43 -8.03 -3.84 7.14
N ARG A 44 -8.53 -4.76 6.30
CA ARG A 44 -8.44 -6.20 6.55
C ARG A 44 -6.98 -6.66 6.68
N PHE A 45 -6.11 -6.18 5.80
CA PHE A 45 -4.70 -6.53 5.85
C PHE A 45 -4.02 -5.98 7.11
N ASN A 46 -4.25 -4.70 7.44
CA ASN A 46 -3.74 -4.11 8.67
C ASN A 46 -4.20 -4.86 9.92
N THR A 47 -5.47 -5.23 10.00
CA THR A 47 -5.95 -6.07 11.11
C THR A 47 -5.19 -7.38 11.17
N ARG A 48 -5.03 -8.08 10.03
CA ARG A 48 -4.32 -9.37 9.94
C ARG A 48 -2.88 -9.25 10.47
N ILE A 49 -2.11 -8.27 10.01
CA ILE A 49 -0.73 -8.04 10.44
C ILE A 49 -0.67 -7.61 11.90
N ASN A 50 -1.56 -6.72 12.34
CA ASN A 50 -1.56 -6.21 13.73
C ASN A 50 -1.89 -7.30 14.75
N THR A 51 -2.70 -8.29 14.37
CA THR A 51 -3.02 -9.45 15.21
C THR A 51 -1.98 -10.57 15.15
N PHE A 52 -1.05 -10.52 14.20
CA PHE A 52 -0.04 -11.55 14.04
C PHE A 52 1.03 -11.42 15.14
N MET A 53 1.28 -12.52 15.83
CA MET A 53 2.28 -12.63 16.90
C MET A 53 3.19 -13.81 16.61
N LEU A 54 4.50 -13.55 16.49
CA LEU A 54 5.51 -14.57 16.32
C LEU A 54 5.87 -15.19 17.68
N LYS A 55 5.89 -16.51 17.76
CA LYS A 55 6.40 -17.23 18.93
C LYS A 55 7.90 -17.43 18.77
N THR A 56 8.68 -16.87 19.69
CA THR A 56 10.13 -17.09 19.78
C THR A 56 10.42 -18.48 20.37
N PRO A 57 11.64 -19.03 20.16
CA PRO A 57 12.06 -20.29 20.79
C PRO A 57 11.93 -20.28 22.32
N ASP A 58 12.11 -19.11 22.94
CA ASP A 58 11.96 -18.88 24.38
C ASP A 58 10.49 -18.80 24.84
N GLY A 59 9.52 -19.08 23.97
CA GLY A 59 8.09 -19.07 24.26
C GLY A 59 7.45 -17.68 24.32
N ARG A 60 8.23 -16.60 24.19
CA ARG A 60 7.72 -15.22 24.16
C ARG A 60 7.02 -14.94 22.84
N LYS A 61 5.95 -14.13 22.89
CA LYS A 61 5.23 -13.65 21.71
C LYS A 61 5.69 -12.24 21.38
N ILE A 62 6.25 -12.04 20.20
CA ILE A 62 6.69 -10.73 19.71
C ILE A 62 5.89 -10.34 18.47
N ARG A 63 5.65 -9.03 18.31
CA ARG A 63 5.06 -8.51 17.08
C ARG A 63 6.18 -8.12 16.13
N PRO A 64 6.30 -8.77 14.96
CA PRO A 64 7.33 -8.40 14.00
C PRO A 64 7.01 -7.06 13.33
N PRO A 65 8.03 -6.37 12.79
CA PRO A 65 7.83 -5.17 11.99
C PRO A 65 7.07 -5.50 10.70
N MET A 66 6.19 -4.59 10.25
CA MET A 66 5.36 -4.81 9.06
C MET A 66 6.21 -5.06 7.80
N PHE A 67 7.34 -4.37 7.67
CA PHE A 67 8.25 -4.49 6.52
C PHE A 67 8.98 -5.83 6.45
N SER A 68 8.91 -6.68 7.48
CA SER A 68 9.45 -8.05 7.42
C SER A 68 8.55 -9.04 6.67
N HIS A 69 7.31 -8.67 6.36
CA HIS A 69 6.36 -9.56 5.69
C HIS A 69 6.40 -9.37 4.17
N VAL A 70 6.68 -10.45 3.44
CA VAL A 70 6.56 -10.49 1.98
C VAL A 70 5.13 -10.85 1.60
N MET A 71 4.51 -9.98 0.80
CA MET A 71 3.12 -10.08 0.41
C MET A 71 3.00 -10.15 -1.11
N ARG A 72 2.13 -11.04 -1.59
CA ARG A 72 1.69 -11.09 -2.97
C ARG A 72 0.44 -10.23 -3.13
N ILE A 73 0.49 -9.31 -4.09
CA ILE A 73 -0.62 -8.43 -4.43
C ILE A 73 -1.08 -8.79 -5.83
N SER A 74 -2.37 -9.10 -5.99
CA SER A 74 -2.97 -9.40 -7.27
C SER A 74 -4.28 -8.64 -7.46
N SER A 75 -4.77 -8.59 -8.70
CA SER A 75 -6.11 -8.09 -9.00
C SER A 75 -7.14 -9.21 -8.90
N MET A 76 -8.30 -8.91 -8.33
CA MET A 76 -9.43 -9.82 -8.24
C MET A 76 -10.68 -9.12 -8.78
N PRO A 77 -11.45 -9.75 -9.70
CA PRO A 77 -12.73 -9.20 -10.13
C PRO A 77 -13.74 -9.24 -8.99
N GLU A 78 -14.48 -8.17 -8.82
CA GLU A 78 -15.54 -8.01 -7.82
C GLU A 78 -16.78 -7.42 -8.52
N GLU A 79 -17.96 -7.86 -8.08
CA GLU A 79 -19.24 -7.43 -8.64
C GLU A 79 -20.12 -6.89 -7.50
N ASN A 80 -20.77 -5.75 -7.75
CA ASN A 80 -21.78 -5.19 -6.86
C ASN A 80 -22.95 -4.62 -7.68
N ASN A 81 -23.95 -4.05 -6.99
CA ASN A 81 -25.14 -3.46 -7.62
C ASN A 81 -24.86 -2.30 -8.59
N LYS A 82 -23.61 -1.81 -8.66
CA LYS A 82 -23.15 -0.73 -9.55
C LYS A 82 -22.27 -1.24 -10.71
N GLY A 83 -22.04 -2.55 -10.81
CA GLY A 83 -21.28 -3.17 -11.91
C GLY A 83 -20.10 -4.00 -11.44
N LYS A 84 -19.26 -4.37 -12.42
CA LYS A 84 -18.06 -5.20 -12.24
C LYS A 84 -16.81 -4.31 -12.23
N PHE A 85 -15.92 -4.53 -11.27
CA PHE A 85 -14.66 -3.78 -11.14
C PHE A 85 -13.56 -4.68 -10.60
N PHE A 86 -12.30 -4.24 -10.68
CA PHE A 86 -11.18 -4.95 -10.07
C PHE A 86 -10.81 -4.35 -8.71
N ASN A 87 -10.61 -5.22 -7.73
CA ASN A 87 -10.11 -4.89 -6.40
C ASN A 87 -8.76 -5.57 -6.16
N PHE A 88 -8.07 -5.17 -5.09
CA PHE A 88 -6.81 -5.81 -4.68
C PHE A 88 -7.08 -7.05 -3.84
N LYS A 89 -6.24 -8.06 -4.05
CA LYS A 89 -6.14 -9.24 -3.19
C LYS A 89 -4.72 -9.29 -2.62
N LEU A 90 -4.62 -9.28 -1.29
CA LEU A 90 -3.36 -9.32 -0.55
C LEU A 90 -3.22 -10.67 0.15
N GLU A 91 -2.20 -11.43 -0.24
CA GLU A 91 -1.95 -12.79 0.26
C GLU A 91 -0.49 -12.94 0.70
N SER A 92 -0.24 -13.81 1.68
CA SER A 92 1.13 -14.17 2.07
C SER A 92 1.85 -14.74 0.85
N ALA A 93 3.13 -14.38 0.65
CA ALA A 93 3.89 -14.87 -0.49
C ALA A 93 4.07 -16.40 -0.47
N ASN A 94 4.11 -16.97 0.74
CA ASN A 94 4.18 -18.39 1.05
C ASN A 94 2.92 -18.85 1.81
N THR A 95 2.93 -20.11 2.26
CA THR A 95 1.81 -20.80 2.92
C THR A 95 1.19 -20.03 4.08
N SER A 96 2.00 -19.30 4.86
CA SER A 96 1.51 -18.49 5.97
C SER A 96 2.23 -17.15 6.08
N LEU A 97 1.72 -16.26 6.94
CA LEU A 97 2.40 -15.00 7.26
C LEU A 97 3.76 -15.23 7.90
N ALA A 98 3.92 -16.28 8.71
CA ALA A 98 5.19 -16.63 9.33
C ALA A 98 6.20 -17.11 8.28
N ASP A 99 5.75 -17.96 7.37
CA ASP A 99 6.62 -18.51 6.30
C ASP A 99 6.98 -17.46 5.24
N SER A 100 6.26 -16.34 5.20
CA SER A 100 6.52 -15.24 4.27
C SER A 100 7.36 -14.13 4.89
N MET A 101 7.98 -14.38 6.05
CA MET A 101 8.85 -13.40 6.68
C MET A 101 10.28 -13.49 6.15
N VAL A 102 10.92 -12.33 6.03
CA VAL A 102 12.36 -12.21 5.80
C VAL A 102 13.09 -11.94 7.10
N THR A 103 14.29 -12.52 7.24
CA THR A 103 15.15 -12.33 8.41
C THR A 103 15.94 -11.02 8.30
N PRO A 104 16.48 -10.48 9.41
CA PRO A 104 17.28 -9.25 9.37
C PRO A 104 18.53 -9.30 8.47
N ASP A 105 19.05 -10.50 8.22
CA ASP A 105 20.22 -10.73 7.36
C ASP A 105 19.85 -10.74 5.86
N ASP A 106 18.55 -10.76 5.52
CA ASP A 106 18.08 -10.78 4.14
C ASP A 106 18.17 -9.36 3.52
N PRO A 107 18.76 -9.22 2.32
CA PRO A 107 18.85 -7.92 1.63
C PRO A 107 17.50 -7.22 1.47
N ARG A 108 16.41 -7.99 1.31
CA ARG A 108 15.05 -7.44 1.19
C ARG A 108 14.58 -6.80 2.49
N PHE A 109 14.96 -7.37 3.64
CA PHE A 109 14.65 -6.80 4.95
C PHE A 109 15.37 -5.47 5.13
N GLN A 110 16.67 -5.44 4.84
CA GLN A 110 17.50 -4.25 5.00
C GLN A 110 16.99 -3.11 4.12
N ALA A 111 16.74 -3.38 2.85
CA ALA A 111 16.25 -2.38 1.93
C ALA A 111 14.83 -1.88 2.27
N ALA A 112 13.96 -2.75 2.80
CA ALA A 112 12.65 -2.34 3.27
C ALA A 112 12.71 -1.51 4.58
N ALA A 113 13.65 -1.83 5.47
CA ALA A 113 13.91 -1.06 6.68
C ALA A 113 14.45 0.34 6.37
N GLU A 114 15.34 0.46 5.39
CA GLU A 114 15.84 1.76 4.91
C GLU A 114 14.72 2.65 4.37
N ILE A 115 13.81 2.10 3.56
CA ILE A 115 12.63 2.83 3.08
C ILE A 115 11.75 3.27 4.25
N TYR A 116 11.53 2.40 5.23
CA TYR A 116 10.75 2.73 6.41
C TYR A 116 11.35 3.93 7.17
N GLU A 117 12.67 3.93 7.39
CA GLU A 117 13.36 5.05 8.04
C GLU A 117 13.31 6.33 7.20
N LEU A 118 13.46 6.23 5.87
CA LEU A 118 13.38 7.39 4.97
C LEU A 118 12.00 8.05 4.98
N ILE A 119 10.94 7.25 5.08
CA ILE A 119 9.56 7.74 5.17
C ILE A 119 9.29 8.33 6.56
N ASN A 120 9.72 7.63 7.61
CA ASN A 120 9.49 8.06 9.00
C ASN A 120 10.26 9.34 9.34
N SER A 121 11.47 9.50 8.81
CA SER A 121 12.25 10.75 8.90
C SER A 121 11.68 11.90 8.07
N GLY A 122 10.66 11.65 7.24
CA GLY A 122 9.96 12.66 6.46
C GLY A 122 10.64 13.06 5.14
N VAL A 123 11.74 12.39 4.77
CA VAL A 123 12.50 12.67 3.55
C VAL A 123 11.82 12.08 2.31
N ALA A 124 11.14 10.93 2.43
CA ALA A 124 10.33 10.37 1.37
C ALA A 124 8.83 10.63 1.63
N ARG A 125 8.32 11.75 1.12
CA ARG A 125 6.89 11.92 0.86
C ARG A 125 6.67 11.78 -0.64
N ALA A 126 5.61 11.06 -1.04
CA ALA A 126 5.21 11.00 -2.43
C ALA A 126 5.10 12.43 -2.98
N ALA A 127 5.89 12.74 -4.02
CA ALA A 127 5.88 14.04 -4.67
C ALA A 127 4.53 14.22 -5.40
N TYR A 128 3.54 14.76 -4.68
CA TYR A 128 2.28 15.21 -5.26
C TYR A 128 2.40 16.61 -5.90
N GLU A 129 3.57 17.26 -5.80
CA GLU A 129 3.79 18.63 -6.27
C GLU A 129 3.93 18.75 -7.80
N THR A 130 4.16 17.66 -8.54
CA THR A 130 4.31 17.71 -10.00
C THR A 130 3.01 17.54 -10.79
N ALA A 131 1.85 17.47 -10.12
CA ALA A 131 0.58 17.68 -10.80
C ALA A 131 0.30 19.19 -10.92
N THR A 132 1.11 19.90 -11.71
CA THR A 132 0.72 21.21 -12.24
C THR A 132 -0.55 21.00 -13.06
N HIS A 133 -1.67 21.36 -12.45
CA HIS A 133 -2.96 21.48 -13.12
C HIS A 133 -2.85 22.70 -14.03
N GLU A 134 -2.60 22.48 -15.31
CA GLU A 134 -2.96 23.48 -16.32
C GLU A 134 -4.49 23.61 -16.26
N PRO A 135 -5.03 24.80 -15.95
CA PRO A 135 -6.46 25.00 -16.08
C PRO A 135 -6.83 24.77 -17.54
N ALA A 136 -7.80 23.88 -17.76
CA ALA A 136 -8.46 23.80 -19.06
C ALA A 136 -9.18 25.13 -19.26
N ASP A 137 -8.61 25.99 -20.11
CA ASP A 137 -9.29 27.18 -20.60
C ASP A 137 -10.61 26.73 -21.24
N SER A 138 -11.71 27.07 -20.57
CA SER A 138 -13.03 27.03 -21.16
C SER A 138 -13.17 28.28 -22.04
N ASP A 139 -12.82 28.16 -23.31
CA ASP A 139 -13.30 29.08 -24.35
C ASP A 139 -13.33 28.36 -25.70
N GLY A 140 -14.53 28.18 -26.22
CA GLY A 140 -14.77 27.47 -27.47
C GLY A 140 -16.25 27.14 -27.66
N ASP A 141 -17.08 28.18 -27.64
CA ASP A 141 -18.44 28.17 -28.19
C ASP A 141 -18.33 27.81 -29.68
N ASP A 142 -18.70 26.58 -30.06
CA ASP A 142 -18.75 26.16 -31.46
C ASP A 142 -20.20 25.74 -31.78
N PRO A 143 -20.95 26.55 -32.56
CA PRO A 143 -22.32 26.25 -32.93
C PRO A 143 -22.35 25.57 -34.30
N PHE A 144 -22.54 24.24 -34.38
CA PHE A 144 -23.19 23.56 -35.52
C PHE A 144 -23.74 22.19 -35.11
#